data_AF-A0A1C5ZRK9-F1
#
_entry.id   AF-A0A1C5ZRK9-F1
#
_cell.length_a   1.000
_cell.length_b   1.000
_cell.length_c   1.000
_cell.angle_alpha   90.00
_cell.angle_beta   90.00
_cell.angle_gamma   90.00
#
_symmetry.space_group_name_H-M   'P 1'
#
loop_
_entity.id
_entity.type
_entity.pdbx_description
1 polymer ?
#
loop_
_entity_poly.entity_id
_entity_poly.type
_entity_poly.pdbx_seq_one_letter_code
_entity_poly.pdbx_strand_id
1 'polypeptide(L)'
;MKLSKKTFLYSIVMAGILAGLLLLYFVYMLPSLYVSYKNDSNLASVTKLSQDFMKSRSYENLQVDNPMNTVSLILPEDKNQVLLEGKGIHLQVETKDLELIRELNKVKKYLKDPEK
;
A
#
# COMPACT_ATOMS: atom_id res chain seq x y z
N MET A 1 23.33 -34.82 50.39
CA MET A 1 23.15 -33.54 49.66
C MET A 1 23.46 -33.63 48.15
N LYS A 2 22.79 -34.52 47.40
CA LYS A 2 23.00 -34.65 45.92
C LYS A 2 21.73 -34.40 45.08
N LEU A 3 20.54 -34.41 45.68
CA LEU A 3 19.26 -34.16 44.98
C LEU A 3 19.08 -32.68 44.59
N SER A 4 19.31 -31.75 45.52
CA SER A 4 19.13 -30.30 45.30
C SER A 4 19.90 -29.77 44.07
N LYS A 5 21.14 -30.21 43.85
CA LYS A 5 21.95 -29.80 42.68
C LYS A 5 21.38 -30.32 41.36
N LYS A 6 20.82 -31.55 41.35
CA LYS A 6 20.19 -32.12 40.15
C LYS A 6 18.89 -31.40 39.83
N THR A 7 18.04 -31.16 40.82
CA THR A 7 16.79 -30.39 40.65
C THR A 7 17.06 -28.98 40.15
N PHE A 8 18.06 -28.29 40.71
CA PHE A 8 18.46 -26.96 40.26
C PHE A 8 18.91 -26.94 38.79
N LEU A 9 19.69 -27.94 38.36
CA LEU A 9 20.10 -28.07 36.96
C LEU A 9 18.90 -28.31 36.03
N TYR A 10 17.95 -29.17 36.41
CA TYR A 10 16.72 -29.37 35.64
C TYR A 10 15.89 -28.09 35.52
N SER A 11 15.82 -27.28 36.59
CA SER A 11 15.13 -25.99 36.54
C SER A 11 15.82 -25.01 35.58
N ILE A 12 17.16 -24.95 35.56
CA ILE A 12 17.91 -24.09 34.62
C ILE A 12 17.68 -24.55 33.18
N VAL A 13 17.77 -25.85 32.92
CA VAL A 13 17.57 -26.40 31.57
C VAL A 13 16.14 -26.10 31.09
N MET A 14 15.13 -26.31 31.95
CA MET A 14 13.75 -25.98 31.59
C MET A 14 13.52 -24.49 31.37
N ALA A 15 14.08 -23.62 32.22
CA ALA A 15 14.00 -22.18 32.02
C ALA A 15 14.66 -21.76 30.70
N GLY A 16 15.79 -22.37 30.36
CA GLY A 16 16.47 -22.14 29.08
C GLY A 16 15.65 -22.57 27.88
N ILE A 17 15.01 -23.74 27.94
CA ILE A 17 14.12 -24.22 26.88
C ILE A 17 12.92 -23.27 26.71
N LEU A 18 12.26 -22.89 27.81
CA LEU A 18 11.13 -21.97 27.77
C LEU A 18 11.52 -20.60 27.19
N ALA A 19 12.65 -20.04 27.62
CA ALA A 19 13.15 -18.78 27.08
C ALA A 19 13.49 -18.89 25.59
N GLY A 20 14.13 -19.99 25.17
CA GLY A 20 14.44 -20.24 23.76
C GLY A 20 13.21 -20.35 22.89
N LEU A 21 12.17 -21.06 23.34
CA LEU A 21 10.90 -21.16 22.63
C LEU A 21 10.19 -19.80 22.50
N LEU A 22 10.24 -18.99 23.56
CA LEU A 22 9.63 -17.66 23.57
C LEU A 22 10.36 -16.69 22.61
N LEU A 23 11.69 -16.75 22.55
CA LEU A 23 12.47 -16.00 21.57
C LEU A 23 12.18 -16.45 20.14
N LEU A 24 12.13 -17.76 19.90
CA LEU A 24 11.83 -18.31 18.58
C LEU A 24 10.43 -17.90 18.12
N TYR A 25 9.45 -17.93 19.02
CA TYR A 25 8.10 -17.44 18.77
C TYR A 25 8.09 -15.97 18.35
N PHE A 26 8.82 -15.10 19.06
CA PHE A 26 8.91 -13.70 18.67
C PHE A 26 9.57 -13.51 17.31
N VAL A 27 10.69 -14.20 17.04
CA VAL A 27 11.36 -14.14 15.73
C VAL A 27 10.42 -14.59 14.61
N TYR A 28 9.65 -15.65 14.85
CA TYR A 28 8.65 -16.14 13.90
C TYR A 28 7.49 -15.15 13.68
N MET A 29 7.11 -14.39 14.71
CA MET A 29 6.04 -13.39 14.62
C MET A 29 6.49 -12.09 13.95
N LEU A 30 7.77 -11.69 14.07
CA LEU A 30 8.28 -10.42 13.55
C LEU A 30 7.90 -10.14 12.08
N PRO A 31 7.98 -11.08 11.13
CA PRO A 31 7.54 -10.87 9.76
C PRO A 31 6.06 -10.50 9.65
N SER A 32 5.18 -11.21 10.36
CA SER A 32 3.74 -10.95 10.33
C SER A 32 3.42 -9.57 10.91
N LEU A 33 4.11 -9.20 11.99
CA LEU A 33 3.91 -7.89 12.64
C LEU A 33 4.39 -6.76 11.73
N TYR A 34 5.52 -6.96 11.06
CA TYR A 34 6.05 -6.02 10.07
C TYR A 34 5.08 -5.82 8.90
N VAL A 35 4.56 -6.91 8.32
CA VAL A 35 3.61 -6.83 7.19
C VAL A 35 2.32 -6.11 7.59
N SER A 36 1.77 -6.42 8.77
CA SER A 36 0.57 -5.74 9.26
C SER A 36 0.79 -4.24 9.40
N TYR A 37 1.88 -3.84 10.07
CA TYR A 37 2.23 -2.42 10.22
C TYR A 37 2.44 -1.73 8.88
N LYS A 38 3.16 -2.38 7.95
CA LYS A 38 3.46 -1.79 6.64
C LYS A 38 2.20 -1.66 5.78
N ASN A 39 1.26 -2.58 5.90
CA ASN A 39 -0.01 -2.52 5.20
C ASN A 39 -0.83 -1.30 5.64
N ASP A 40 -0.98 -1.09 6.95
CA ASP A 40 -1.71 0.06 7.50
C ASP A 40 -1.04 1.38 7.12
N SER A 41 0.29 1.43 7.22
CA SER A 41 1.09 2.59 6.79
C SER A 41 0.92 2.89 5.30
N ASN A 42 0.95 1.87 4.43
CA ASN A 42 0.79 2.04 3.00
C ASN A 42 -0.62 2.55 2.66
N LEU A 43 -1.67 2.00 3.26
CA LEU A 43 -3.05 2.44 3.02
C LEU A 43 -3.25 3.91 3.43
N ALA A 44 -2.72 4.30 4.60
CA ALA A 44 -2.75 5.69 5.04
C ALA A 44 -1.99 6.62 4.08
N SER A 45 -0.81 6.19 3.61
CA SER A 45 0.02 6.94 2.66
C SER A 45 -0.68 7.11 1.30
N VAL A 46 -1.26 6.05 0.73
CA VAL A 46 -2.02 6.10 -0.53
C VAL A 46 -3.24 7.00 -0.42
N THR A 47 -3.98 6.92 0.69
CA THR A 47 -5.18 7.75 0.92
C THR A 47 -4.81 9.23 0.98
N LYS A 48 -3.79 9.57 1.76
CA LYS A 48 -3.29 10.95 1.88
C LYS A 48 -2.76 11.45 0.52
N LEU A 49 -2.00 10.62 -0.18
CA LEU A 49 -1.45 10.95 -1.48
C LEU A 49 -2.55 11.24 -2.51
N SER A 50 -3.60 10.43 -2.54
CA SER A 50 -4.77 10.65 -3.39
C SER A 50 -5.47 11.96 -3.05
N GLN A 51 -5.67 12.26 -1.76
CA GLN A 51 -6.26 13.53 -1.32
C GLN A 51 -5.41 14.74 -1.71
N ASP A 52 -4.10 14.67 -1.53
CA ASP A 52 -3.20 15.76 -1.88
C ASP A 52 -3.07 15.92 -3.40
N PHE A 53 -3.06 14.82 -4.15
CA PHE A 53 -3.16 14.83 -5.61
C PHE A 53 -4.46 15.47 -6.10
N MET A 54 -5.60 15.24 -5.43
CA MET A 54 -6.85 15.91 -5.80
C MET A 54 -6.79 17.43 -5.63
N LYS A 55 -5.94 17.94 -4.71
CA LYS A 55 -5.72 19.39 -4.50
C LYS A 55 -4.74 19.98 -5.51
N SER A 56 -3.60 19.32 -5.73
CA SER A 56 -2.53 19.84 -6.60
C SER A 56 -2.69 19.47 -8.07
N ARG A 57 -3.44 18.41 -8.36
CA ARG A 57 -3.53 17.71 -9.66
C ARG A 57 -2.16 17.31 -10.24
N SER A 58 -1.13 17.22 -9.39
CA SER A 58 0.25 16.92 -9.80
C SER A 58 1.01 16.19 -8.70
N TYR A 59 1.88 15.26 -9.11
CA TYR A 59 2.79 14.52 -8.23
C TYR A 59 4.15 15.20 -8.00
N GLU A 60 4.48 16.30 -8.70
CA GLU A 60 5.82 16.92 -8.66
C GLU A 60 6.26 17.35 -7.25
N ASN A 61 5.33 17.85 -6.44
CA ASN A 61 5.61 18.34 -5.09
C ASN A 61 5.08 17.42 -3.97
N LEU A 62 4.70 16.18 -4.30
CA LEU A 62 4.17 15.24 -3.32
C LEU A 62 5.27 14.34 -2.74
N GLN A 63 5.39 14.35 -1.42
CA GLN A 63 6.15 13.31 -0.71
C GLN A 63 5.41 11.99 -0.88
N VAL A 64 6.13 11.01 -1.41
CA VAL A 64 5.61 9.66 -1.67
C VAL A 64 6.64 8.71 -1.12
N ASP A 65 6.23 7.88 -0.16
CA ASP A 65 7.11 6.91 0.50
C ASP A 65 7.54 5.80 -0.47
N ASN A 66 6.66 5.42 -1.40
CA ASN A 66 6.95 4.48 -2.47
C ASN A 66 6.41 5.00 -3.83
N PRO A 67 7.29 5.42 -4.76
CA PRO A 67 6.88 6.02 -6.02
C PRO A 67 6.04 5.11 -6.92
N MET A 68 6.13 3.78 -6.74
CA MET A 68 5.43 2.80 -7.58
C MET A 68 4.11 2.30 -6.98
N ASN A 69 3.74 2.73 -5.76
CA ASN A 69 2.55 2.20 -5.09
C ASN A 69 1.22 2.78 -5.60
N THR A 70 1.26 3.93 -6.28
CA THR A 70 0.04 4.65 -6.68
C THR A 70 0.18 5.24 -8.07
N VAL A 71 -0.86 5.05 -8.86
CA VAL A 71 -1.07 5.68 -10.16
C VAL A 71 -2.47 6.28 -10.17
N SER A 72 -2.60 7.50 -10.67
CA SER A 72 -3.88 8.18 -10.85
C SER A 72 -4.24 8.28 -12.33
N LEU A 73 -5.45 7.85 -12.66
CA LEU A 73 -6.04 8.01 -13.98
C LEU A 73 -6.89 9.28 -13.99
N ILE A 74 -6.66 10.16 -14.95
CA ILE A 74 -7.40 11.41 -15.14
C ILE A 74 -8.10 11.38 -16.48
N LEU A 75 -9.42 11.60 -16.46
CA LEU A 75 -10.24 11.80 -17.63
C LEU A 75 -10.72 13.27 -17.65
N PRO A 76 -10.07 14.17 -18.41
CA PRO A 76 -10.53 15.55 -18.50
C PRO A 76 -11.90 15.62 -19.18
N GLU A 77 -12.82 16.46 -18.69
CA GLU A 77 -14.17 16.56 -19.26
C GLU A 77 -14.11 17.02 -20.72
N ASP A 78 -13.35 18.07 -21.01
CA ASP A 78 -13.35 18.78 -22.30
C ASP A 78 -12.39 18.20 -23.35
N LYS A 79 -11.65 17.12 -23.03
CA LYS A 79 -10.62 16.58 -23.92
C LYS A 79 -10.84 15.10 -24.24
N ASN A 80 -10.48 14.71 -25.45
CA ASN A 80 -10.48 13.32 -25.92
C ASN A 80 -9.19 12.59 -25.55
N GLN A 81 -8.74 12.79 -24.31
CA GLN A 81 -7.49 12.25 -23.81
C GLN A 81 -7.70 11.56 -22.46
N VAL A 82 -6.79 10.64 -22.15
CA VAL A 82 -6.65 10.00 -20.86
C VAL A 82 -5.24 10.28 -20.38
N LEU A 83 -5.10 10.78 -19.15
CA LEU A 83 -3.79 10.96 -18.53
C LEU A 83 -3.63 9.91 -17.44
N LEU A 84 -2.42 9.40 -17.32
CA LEU A 84 -2.01 8.48 -16.28
C LEU A 84 -0.77 9.08 -15.62
N GLU A 85 -0.97 9.48 -14.37
CA GLU A 85 0.02 10.19 -13.56
C GLU A 85 0.48 9.31 -12.40
N GLY A 86 1.78 9.26 -12.20
CA GLY A 86 2.41 8.63 -11.04
C GLY A 86 3.73 9.34 -10.74
N LYS A 87 4.37 8.98 -9.63
CA LYS A 87 5.66 9.59 -9.29
C LYS A 87 6.76 9.09 -10.25
N GLY A 88 7.10 9.92 -11.22
CA GLY A 88 8.06 9.59 -12.28
C GLY A 88 7.45 8.91 -13.50
N ILE A 89 6.12 8.75 -13.54
CA ILE A 89 5.38 8.24 -14.70
C ILE A 89 4.38 9.30 -15.13
N HIS A 90 4.52 9.77 -16.36
CA HIS A 90 3.58 10.71 -16.97
C HIS A 90 3.25 10.17 -18.36
N LEU A 91 2.03 9.65 -18.53
CA LEU A 91 1.55 9.11 -19.80
C LEU A 91 0.28 9.85 -20.21
N GLN A 92 0.31 10.45 -21.41
CA GLN A 92 -0.85 11.07 -22.02
C GLN A 92 -1.20 10.33 -23.30
N VAL A 93 -2.44 9.85 -23.39
CA VAL A 93 -2.98 9.19 -24.58
C VAL A 93 -4.14 10.01 -25.11
N GLU A 94 -4.04 10.45 -26.37
CA GLU A 94 -5.09 11.16 -27.08
C GLU A 94 -5.60 10.29 -28.23
N THR A 95 -6.91 10.26 -28.42
CA THR A 95 -7.53 9.56 -29.54
C THR A 95 -8.32 10.52 -30.44
N LYS A 96 -8.20 10.32 -31.75
CA LYS A 96 -8.98 11.02 -32.78
C LYS A 96 -10.08 10.14 -33.38
N ASP A 97 -10.15 8.89 -32.95
CA ASP A 97 -11.14 7.93 -33.43
C ASP A 97 -12.51 8.21 -32.80
N LEU A 98 -13.52 8.42 -33.64
CA LEU A 98 -14.88 8.76 -33.23
C LEU A 98 -15.56 7.66 -32.40
N GLU A 99 -15.23 6.40 -32.65
CA GLU A 99 -15.77 5.26 -31.92
C GLU A 99 -15.19 5.20 -30.50
N LEU A 100 -13.86 5.32 -30.38
CA LEU A 100 -13.20 5.37 -29.07
C LEU A 100 -13.60 6.60 -28.25
N ILE A 101 -13.79 7.76 -28.89
CA ILE A 101 -14.30 8.97 -28.24
C ILE A 101 -15.71 8.73 -27.68
N ARG A 102 -16.57 8.04 -28.44
CA ARG A 102 -17.93 7.72 -28.00
C ARG A 102 -17.92 6.83 -26.76
N GLU A 103 -17.11 5.78 -26.75
CA GLU A 103 -16.98 4.90 -25.60
C GLU A 103 -16.36 5.62 -24.39
N LEU A 104 -15.33 6.44 -24.60
CA LEU A 104 -14.74 7.27 -23.55
C LEU A 104 -15.76 8.22 -22.92
N ASN A 105 -16.63 8.83 -23.73
CA ASN A 105 -17.68 9.73 -23.24
C ASN A 105 -18.75 8.99 -22.44
N LYS A 106 -19.07 7.73 -22.79
CA LYS A 106 -19.95 6.90 -21.94
C LYS A 106 -19.32 6.67 -20.57
N VAL A 107 -18.05 6.28 -20.52
CA VAL A 107 -17.32 6.06 -19.26
C VAL A 107 -17.31 7.33 -18.41
N LYS A 108 -17.00 8.49 -18.99
CA LYS A 108 -17.07 9.78 -18.29
C LYS A 108 -18.46 10.06 -17.72
N LYS A 109 -19.52 9.76 -18.47
CA LYS A 109 -20.91 9.96 -18.04
C LYS A 109 -21.27 9.05 -16.85
N TYR A 110 -20.90 7.78 -16.89
CA TYR A 110 -21.11 6.84 -15.78
C TYR A 110 -20.39 7.27 -14.50
N LEU A 111 -19.16 7.76 -14.62
CA LEU A 111 -18.38 8.21 -13.45
C LEU A 111 -18.93 9.50 -12.82
N LYS A 112 -19.63 10.34 -13.60
CA LYS A 112 -20.20 11.61 -13.13
C LYS A 112 -21.55 11.44 -12.41
N ASP A 113 -22.28 10.38 -12.72
CA ASP A 113 -23.61 10.10 -12.18
C ASP A 113 -23.72 8.60 -11.81
N PRO A 114 -23.09 8.17 -10.69
CA PRO A 114 -22.98 6.76 -10.31
C PRO A 114 -24.31 6.13 -9.84
N GLU A 115 -25.38 6.93 -9.68
CA GLU A 115 -26.69 6.48 -9.15
C GLU A 115 -27.72 6.16 -10.26
N LYS A 116 -27.29 5.96 -11.52
CA LYS A 116 -28.13 5.44 -12.62
C LYS A 116 -27.63 4.13 -13.20
#